data_AF-A0A660VFU9-F1
#
_entry.id   AF-A0A660VFU9-F1
#
_cell.length_a   1.000
_cell.length_b   1.000
_cell.length_c   1.000
_cell.angle_alpha   90.00
_cell.angle_beta   90.00
_cell.angle_gamma   90.00
#
_symmetry.space_group_name_H-M   'P 1'
#
loop_
_entity.id
_entity.type
_entity.pdbx_description
1 polymer ?
#
loop_
_entity_poly.entity_id
_entity_poly.type
_entity_poly.pdbx_seq_one_letter_code
_entity_poly.pdbx_strand_id
1 'polypeptide(L)'
;MTNDLLLIHPDVQAALDTGGAVVALESTITTHGLPRPDNLAAARRAEAAIREAGATPATVATHDGHICVGLGEDELAELADARDIPKVSRQNLAGALARDGWGGTTVSATMIAAHLAGIGVFATGGIGGVHRGG
;
A
#
# COMPACT_ATOMS: atom_id res chain seq x y z
N MET A 1 -5.92 10.20 -20.24
CA MET A 1 -5.90 11.09 -19.06
C MET A 1 -4.97 10.43 -18.07
N THR A 2 -3.73 10.89 -17.97
CA THR A 2 -2.83 10.45 -16.90
C THR A 2 -3.45 10.85 -15.58
N ASN A 3 -3.59 9.88 -14.69
CA ASN A 3 -4.20 10.07 -13.39
C ASN A 3 -3.17 10.79 -12.50
N ASP A 4 -3.18 12.13 -12.48
CA ASP A 4 -2.23 12.96 -11.68
C ASP A 4 -2.20 12.59 -10.19
N LEU A 5 -3.17 11.80 -9.71
CA LEU A 5 -3.26 11.32 -8.34
C LEU A 5 -2.57 9.97 -8.10
N LEU A 6 -2.12 9.26 -9.13
CA LEU A 6 -1.52 7.92 -9.01
C LEU A 6 -0.03 7.97 -9.34
N LEU A 7 0.80 7.70 -8.34
CA LEU A 7 2.24 7.53 -8.50
C LEU A 7 2.58 6.05 -8.43
N ILE A 8 3.14 5.52 -9.51
CA ILE A 8 3.57 4.12 -9.60
C ILE A 8 5.09 4.13 -9.51
N HIS A 9 5.64 3.36 -8.56
CA HIS A 9 7.09 3.22 -8.41
C HIS A 9 7.72 2.65 -9.70
N PRO A 10 8.89 3.13 -10.15
CA PRO A 10 9.50 2.69 -11.41
C PRO A 10 9.64 1.18 -11.57
N ASP A 11 10.02 0.46 -10.51
CA ASP A 11 10.13 -1.02 -10.57
C ASP A 11 8.77 -1.71 -10.78
N VAL A 12 7.70 -1.15 -10.21
CA VAL A 12 6.34 -1.64 -10.40
C VAL A 12 5.90 -1.35 -11.83
N GLN A 13 6.13 -0.14 -12.33
CA GLN A 13 5.81 0.23 -13.71
C GLN A 13 6.55 -0.66 -14.72
N ALA A 14 7.85 -0.90 -14.52
CA ALA A 14 8.65 -1.75 -15.39
C ALA A 14 8.16 -3.21 -15.40
N ALA A 15 7.76 -3.75 -14.25
CA ALA A 15 7.15 -5.07 -14.16
C ALA A 15 5.82 -5.12 -14.92
N LEU A 16 4.96 -4.10 -14.77
CA LEU A 16 3.69 -4.02 -15.50
C LEU A 16 3.88 -3.93 -17.01
N ASP A 17 4.80 -3.08 -17.48
CA ASP A 17 5.07 -2.85 -18.90
C ASP A 17 5.61 -4.11 -19.61
N THR A 18 6.27 -4.99 -18.86
CA THR A 18 6.82 -6.26 -19.36
C THR A 18 5.88 -7.45 -19.16
N GLY A 19 4.68 -7.24 -18.60
CA GLY A 19 3.75 -8.32 -18.24
C GLY A 19 4.23 -9.20 -17.09
N GLY A 20 5.16 -8.71 -16.28
CA GLY A 20 5.66 -9.35 -15.08
C GLY A 20 4.63 -9.43 -13.95
N ALA A 21 4.85 -10.36 -13.02
CA ALA A 21 3.97 -10.53 -11.88
C ALA A 21 4.17 -9.40 -10.85
N VAL A 22 3.08 -8.73 -10.48
CA VAL A 22 3.05 -7.71 -9.42
C VAL A 22 2.06 -8.11 -8.35
N VAL A 23 2.46 -7.97 -7.08
CA VAL A 23 1.62 -8.24 -5.92
C VAL A 23 1.49 -6.98 -5.08
N ALA A 24 0.28 -6.43 -5.01
CA ALA A 24 0.00 -5.30 -4.12
C ALA A 24 0.05 -5.73 -2.65
N LEU A 25 0.44 -4.79 -1.78
CA LEU A 25 0.41 -4.93 -0.32
C LEU A 25 -0.27 -3.70 0.30
N GLU A 26 -1.03 -3.90 1.37
CA GLU A 26 -1.66 -2.82 2.13
C GLU A 26 -0.73 -2.29 3.22
N SER A 27 -0.93 -1.05 3.65
CA SER A 27 -0.05 -0.40 4.64
C SER A 27 -0.67 -0.22 6.01
N THR A 28 -1.95 -0.57 6.23
CA THR A 28 -2.54 -0.52 7.57
C THR A 28 -2.02 -1.60 8.51
N ILE A 29 -1.58 -2.75 8.00
CA ILE A 29 -0.80 -3.69 8.82
C ILE A 29 0.48 -3.06 9.36
N THR A 30 1.18 -2.26 8.54
CA THR A 30 2.43 -1.57 8.90
C THR A 30 2.19 -0.37 9.83
N THR A 31 1.09 0.36 9.65
CA THR A 31 0.88 1.64 10.33
C THR A 31 -0.02 1.54 11.57
N HIS A 32 -0.95 0.57 11.58
CA HIS A 32 -1.98 0.43 12.63
C HIS A 32 -2.13 -1.00 13.16
N GLY A 33 -1.57 -2.01 12.46
CA GLY A 33 -1.80 -3.43 12.77
C GLY A 33 -0.75 -4.05 13.68
N LEU A 34 0.53 -3.67 13.52
CA LEU A 34 1.65 -4.22 14.27
C LEU A 34 2.38 -3.13 15.08
N PRO A 35 2.94 -3.47 16.25
CA PRO A 35 3.76 -2.53 17.01
C PRO A 35 5.10 -2.28 16.31
N ARG A 36 5.73 -1.15 16.64
CA ARG A 36 7.13 -0.87 16.24
C ARG A 36 8.09 -1.63 17.18
N PRO A 37 9.23 -2.16 16.67
CA PRO A 37 9.71 -2.11 15.29
C PRO A 37 9.19 -3.25 14.39
N ASP A 38 8.37 -4.16 14.92
CA ASP A 38 7.92 -5.37 14.23
C ASP A 38 7.13 -5.07 12.95
N ASN A 39 6.47 -3.91 12.89
CA ASN A 39 5.75 -3.44 11.72
C ASN A 39 6.62 -3.30 10.47
N LEU A 40 7.76 -2.61 10.56
CA LEU A 40 8.71 -2.46 9.45
C LEU A 40 9.35 -3.81 9.10
N ALA A 41 9.71 -4.59 10.11
CA ALA A 41 10.29 -5.93 9.91
C ALA A 41 9.31 -6.87 9.20
N ALA A 42 8.01 -6.81 9.51
CA ALA A 42 6.98 -7.57 8.83
C ALA A 42 6.78 -7.09 7.38
N ALA A 43 6.71 -5.77 7.14
CA ALA A 43 6.57 -5.23 5.80
C ALA A 43 7.74 -5.63 4.89
N ARG A 44 8.98 -5.50 5.36
CA ARG A 44 10.18 -5.93 4.63
C ARG A 44 10.18 -7.42 4.33
N ARG A 45 9.78 -8.26 5.28
CA ARG A 45 9.66 -9.71 5.07
C ARG A 45 8.58 -10.06 4.04
N ALA A 46 7.45 -9.35 4.04
CA ALA A 46 6.40 -9.54 3.04
C ALA A 46 6.91 -9.18 1.62
N GLU A 47 7.59 -8.04 1.47
CA GLU A 47 8.17 -7.67 0.18
C GLU A 47 9.28 -8.64 -0.26
N ALA A 48 10.14 -9.08 0.66
CA ALA A 48 11.18 -10.07 0.37
C ALA A 48 10.58 -11.39 -0.10
N ALA A 49 9.55 -11.91 0.56
CA ALA A 49 8.88 -13.14 0.16
C ALA A 49 8.27 -13.05 -1.25
N ILE A 50 7.73 -11.89 -1.64
CA ILE A 50 7.21 -11.66 -3.00
C ILE A 50 8.36 -11.67 -4.02
N ARG A 51 9.49 -11.00 -3.72
CA ARG A 51 10.69 -10.99 -4.58
C ARG A 51 11.27 -12.40 -4.73
N GLU A 52 11.36 -13.16 -3.65
CA GLU A 52 11.82 -14.57 -3.64
C GLU A 52 10.91 -15.47 -4.49
N ALA A 53 9.61 -15.17 -4.57
CA ALA A 53 8.65 -15.85 -5.42
C ALA A 53 8.70 -15.40 -6.90
N GLY A 54 9.60 -14.47 -7.27
CA GLY A 54 9.78 -13.97 -8.63
C GLY A 54 8.78 -12.91 -9.07
N ALA A 55 8.14 -12.21 -8.13
CA ALA A 55 7.21 -11.12 -8.41
C ALA A 55 7.72 -9.78 -7.82
N THR A 56 7.17 -8.67 -8.31
CA THR A 56 7.46 -7.33 -7.81
C THR A 56 6.43 -6.93 -6.73
N PRO A 57 6.86 -6.59 -5.50
CA PRO A 57 5.95 -6.09 -4.47
C PRO A 57 5.56 -4.64 -4.76
N ALA A 58 4.30 -4.30 -4.50
CA ALA A 58 3.77 -2.94 -4.62
C ALA A 58 3.04 -2.55 -3.33
N THR A 59 3.78 -2.12 -2.30
CA THR A 59 3.18 -1.56 -1.08
C THR A 59 2.43 -0.27 -1.40
N VAL A 60 1.18 -0.16 -0.97
CA VAL A 60 0.29 0.97 -1.30
C VAL A 60 0.09 1.88 -0.10
N ALA A 61 0.24 3.18 -0.30
CA ALA A 61 -0.03 4.22 0.69
C ALA A 61 -0.58 5.48 0.04
N THR A 62 -0.98 6.46 0.84
CA THR A 62 -1.15 7.84 0.36
C THR A 62 -0.02 8.71 0.90
N HIS A 63 0.47 9.66 0.10
CA HIS A 63 1.48 10.62 0.52
C HIS A 63 1.34 11.92 -0.28
N ASP A 64 1.29 13.07 0.40
CA ASP A 64 1.31 14.41 -0.19
C ASP A 64 0.39 14.55 -1.42
N GLY A 65 -0.87 14.16 -1.25
CA GLY A 65 -1.90 14.25 -2.29
C GLY A 65 -1.91 13.14 -3.34
N HIS A 66 -1.06 12.13 -3.22
CA HIS A 66 -0.96 11.03 -4.17
C HIS A 66 -1.30 9.67 -3.56
N ILE A 67 -1.79 8.77 -4.40
CA ILE A 67 -1.84 7.33 -4.16
C ILE A 67 -0.51 6.76 -4.67
N CYS A 68 0.33 6.28 -3.77
CA CYS A 68 1.60 5.66 -4.10
C CYS A 68 1.42 4.15 -4.23
N VAL A 69 1.88 3.57 -5.36
CA VAL A 69 1.83 2.13 -5.65
C VAL A 69 3.25 1.62 -5.84
N GLY A 70 3.73 0.90 -4.83
CA GLY A 70 5.16 0.64 -4.64
C GLY A 70 5.81 1.76 -3.85
N LEU A 71 6.66 1.39 -2.89
CA LEU A 71 7.43 2.32 -2.06
C LEU A 71 8.89 1.87 -2.09
N GLY A 72 9.80 2.84 -2.08
CA GLY A 72 11.21 2.60 -1.80
C GLY A 72 11.46 2.20 -0.35
N GLU A 73 12.68 1.77 -0.03
CA GLU A 73 13.02 1.30 1.31
C GLU A 73 12.94 2.41 2.37
N ASP A 74 13.34 3.63 2.02
CA ASP A 74 13.27 4.80 2.90
C ASP A 74 11.81 5.24 3.11
N GLU A 75 11.00 5.31 2.05
CA GLU A 75 9.57 5.61 2.13
C GLU A 75 8.82 4.58 2.98
N LEU A 76 9.14 3.30 2.84
CA LEU A 76 8.57 2.24 3.67
C LEU A 76 8.95 2.40 5.15
N ALA A 77 10.19 2.79 5.43
CA ALA A 77 10.67 3.05 6.79
C ALA A 77 10.01 4.29 7.39
N GLU A 78 9.88 5.38 6.63
CA GLU A 78 9.19 6.61 7.03
C GLU A 78 7.72 6.34 7.33
N LEU A 79 7.01 5.64 6.43
CA LEU A 79 5.63 5.22 6.63
C LEU A 79 5.48 4.37 7.90
N ALA A 80 6.42 3.45 8.14
CA ALA A 80 6.39 2.60 9.32
C ALA A 80 6.65 3.38 10.62
N ASP A 81 7.44 4.45 10.61
CA ASP A 81 7.67 5.30 11.78
C ASP A 81 6.61 6.39 11.96
N ALA A 82 5.88 6.74 10.90
CA ALA A 82 4.88 7.81 10.89
C ALA A 82 3.81 7.65 11.99
N ARG A 83 3.59 8.73 12.74
CA ARG A 83 2.64 8.79 13.87
C ARG A 83 1.44 9.64 13.50
N ASP A 84 0.30 9.31 14.13
CA ASP A 84 -0.94 10.07 14.00
C ASP A 84 -1.43 10.26 12.55
N ILE A 85 -1.12 9.29 11.68
CA ILE A 85 -1.54 9.28 10.28
C ILE A 85 -2.93 8.64 10.12
N PRO A 86 -3.72 9.03 9.11
CA PRO A 86 -5.03 8.44 8.88
C PRO A 86 -4.95 6.97 8.46
N LYS A 87 -5.88 6.17 8.98
CA LYS A 87 -6.27 4.88 8.42
C LYS A 87 -7.20 5.12 7.22
N VAL A 88 -6.70 4.89 6.02
CA VAL A 88 -7.35 5.25 4.75
C VAL A 88 -8.14 4.08 4.19
N SER A 89 -9.45 4.27 4.06
CA SER A 89 -10.39 3.36 3.41
C SER A 89 -11.01 4.04 2.20
N ARG A 90 -11.85 3.32 1.45
CA ARG A 90 -12.65 3.92 0.38
C ARG A 90 -13.42 5.18 0.83
N GLN A 91 -13.94 5.20 2.06
CA GLN A 91 -14.78 6.29 2.54
C GLN A 91 -14.03 7.62 2.70
N ASN A 92 -12.76 7.58 3.10
CA ASN A 92 -11.97 8.78 3.41
C ASN A 92 -10.77 8.98 2.47
N LEU A 93 -10.62 8.17 1.41
CA LEU A 93 -9.53 8.29 0.43
C LEU A 93 -9.41 9.71 -0.15
N ALA A 94 -10.51 10.30 -0.61
CA ALA A 94 -10.48 11.67 -1.15
C ALA A 94 -10.02 12.70 -0.10
N GLY A 95 -10.41 12.52 1.17
CA GLY A 95 -9.96 13.37 2.26
C GLY A 95 -8.49 13.17 2.61
N ALA A 96 -7.96 11.96 2.45
CA ALA A 96 -6.53 11.68 2.64
C ALA A 96 -5.68 12.32 1.53
N LEU A 97 -6.15 12.33 0.28
CA LEU A 97 -5.49 12.98 -0.86
C LEU A 97 -5.55 14.51 -0.82
N ALA A 98 -6.35 15.10 0.07
CA ALA A 98 -6.37 16.55 0.29
C ALA A 98 -5.44 17.00 1.42
N ARG A 99 -4.66 16.09 2.00
CA ARG A 99 -3.78 16.34 3.15
C ARG A 99 -2.34 16.02 2.79
N ASP A 100 -1.43 16.77 3.40
CA ASP A 100 -0.02 16.45 3.41
C ASP A 100 0.26 15.29 4.39
N GLY A 101 1.38 14.60 4.17
CA GLY A 101 1.86 13.49 4.96
C GLY A 101 1.34 12.12 4.54
N TRP A 102 1.80 11.11 5.27
CA TRP A 102 1.47 9.71 5.01
C TRP A 102 0.03 9.35 5.40
N GLY A 103 -0.53 8.36 4.73
CA GLY A 103 -1.76 7.67 5.12
C GLY A 103 -1.68 6.18 4.82
N GLY A 104 -2.03 5.35 5.81
CA GLY A 104 -2.00 3.90 5.67
C GLY A 104 -3.27 3.40 4.98
N THR A 105 -3.16 2.71 3.85
CA THR A 105 -4.31 2.19 3.11
C THR A 105 -4.76 0.84 3.66
N THR A 106 -6.06 0.75 3.98
CA THR A 106 -6.77 -0.51 4.27
C THR A 106 -6.97 -1.31 3.00
N VAL A 107 -7.31 -2.60 3.15
CA VAL A 107 -7.79 -3.48 2.07
C VAL A 107 -8.65 -2.76 1.04
N SER A 108 -9.68 -2.01 1.47
CA SER A 108 -10.60 -1.33 0.55
C SER A 108 -9.95 -0.24 -0.32
N ALA A 109 -9.02 0.53 0.23
CA ALA A 109 -8.30 1.58 -0.51
C ALA A 109 -7.18 0.98 -1.37
N THR A 110 -6.48 -0.03 -0.85
CA THR A 110 -5.45 -0.78 -1.58
C THR A 110 -6.02 -1.44 -2.84
N MET A 111 -7.21 -2.05 -2.76
CA MET A 111 -7.88 -2.63 -3.93
C MET A 111 -8.19 -1.60 -5.01
N ILE A 112 -8.60 -0.38 -4.64
CA ILE A 112 -8.85 0.71 -5.58
C ILE A 112 -7.54 1.09 -6.29
N ALA A 113 -6.47 1.31 -5.52
CA ALA A 113 -5.16 1.68 -6.06
C ALA A 113 -4.57 0.59 -6.98
N ALA A 114 -4.62 -0.67 -6.54
CA ALA A 114 -4.14 -1.82 -7.30
C ALA A 114 -4.89 -1.95 -8.64
N HIS A 115 -6.22 -1.82 -8.63
CA HIS A 115 -7.03 -1.84 -9.84
C HIS A 115 -6.67 -0.69 -10.80
N LEU A 116 -6.50 0.53 -10.28
CA LEU A 116 -6.11 1.69 -11.09
C LEU A 116 -4.70 1.54 -11.69
N ALA A 117 -3.79 0.84 -11.01
CA ALA A 117 -2.45 0.53 -11.49
C ALA A 117 -2.38 -0.73 -12.38
N GLY A 118 -3.50 -1.42 -12.63
CA GLY A 118 -3.52 -2.64 -13.44
C GLY A 118 -2.98 -3.89 -12.73
N ILE A 119 -2.89 -3.88 -11.40
CA ILE A 119 -2.42 -5.02 -10.59
C ILE A 119 -3.60 -5.94 -10.26
N GLY A 120 -3.49 -7.22 -10.67
CA GLY A 120 -4.54 -8.22 -10.47
C GLY A 120 -4.47 -9.02 -9.17
N VAL A 121 -3.38 -8.92 -8.40
CA VAL A 121 -3.14 -9.71 -7.18
C VAL A 121 -2.79 -8.80 -6.00
N PHE A 122 -3.44 -9.04 -4.86
CA PHE A 122 -3.23 -8.29 -3.62
C PHE A 122 -3.15 -9.28 -2.44
N ALA A 123 -2.07 -9.18 -1.65
CA ALA A 123 -1.87 -9.95 -0.43
C ALA A 123 -2.06 -9.10 0.84
N THR A 124 -2.73 -9.66 1.86
CA THR A 124 -2.94 -9.03 3.18
C THR A 124 -2.97 -10.09 4.28
N GLY A 125 -2.87 -9.67 5.54
CA GLY A 125 -3.00 -10.57 6.69
C GLY A 125 -4.44 -11.06 6.92
N GLY A 126 -5.44 -10.21 6.65
CA GLY A 126 -6.85 -10.55 6.83
C GLY A 126 -7.78 -9.43 6.37
N ILE A 127 -8.95 -9.81 5.86
CA ILE A 127 -9.94 -8.85 5.38
C ILE A 127 -10.83 -8.35 6.54
N GLY A 128 -11.36 -7.14 6.38
CA GLY A 128 -12.49 -6.68 7.19
C GLY A 128 -13.75 -7.50 6.92
N GLY A 129 -14.75 -7.36 7.78
CA GLY A 129 -16.02 -8.09 7.65
C GLY A 129 -17.06 -7.61 8.64
N VAL A 130 -18.20 -8.28 8.66
CA VAL A 130 -19.28 -8.01 9.62
C VAL A 130 -18.76 -8.32 11.04
N HIS A 131 -18.87 -7.34 11.93
CA HIS A 131 -18.53 -7.52 13.34
C HIS A 131 -19.56 -8.43 14.03
N ARG A 132 -19.17 -9.08 15.12
CA ARG A 132 -20.11 -9.90 15.91
C ARG A 132 -21.26 -9.02 16.43
N GLY A 133 -22.49 -9.37 16.10
CA GLY A 133 -23.70 -8.63 16.47
C GLY A 133 -24.07 -7.46 15.53
N GLY A 134 -23.40 -7.36 14.37
CA GLY A 134 -23.76 -6.42 13.31
C GLY A 134 -24.73 -6.98 12.27
#